data_AF-A0A6B3I364-F1
#
_entry.id   AF-A0A6B3I364-F1
#
_cell.length_a   1.000
_cell.length_b   1.000
_cell.length_c   1.000
_cell.angle_alpha   90.00
_cell.angle_beta   90.00
_cell.angle_gamma   90.00
#
_symmetry.space_group_name_H-M   'P 1'
#
loop_
_entity.id
_entity.type
_entity.pdbx_description
1 polymer ?
#
loop_
_entity_poly.entity_id
_entity_poly.type
_entity_poly.pdbx_seq_one_letter_code
_entity_poly.pdbx_strand_id
1 'polypeptide(L)'
;MTTTTSPPPPYVEMDGRPATEDDLRVPALFGFGHFTAMQVRERKVRGLGLHLDRLEGANRELFQLPLDGGRVRELVRHALDGAGVRDASVRVHGFLPPGESRTRVMVTVREPAAMAPGARSLMSVPYARTVPHIKRPGEFGQTYYGMLAARAGFDEALLTAPGG
;
A
#
# COMPACT_ATOMS: atom_id res chain seq x y z
N MET A 1 -18.26 12.84 26.96
CA MET A 1 -16.83 12.85 26.60
C MET A 1 -16.47 11.44 26.16
N THR A 2 -16.62 11.11 24.88
CA THR A 2 -16.15 9.84 24.33
C THR A 2 -14.65 9.96 24.12
N THR A 3 -13.86 9.30 24.96
CA THR A 3 -12.43 9.11 24.74
C THR A 3 -12.25 8.28 23.48
N THR A 4 -11.92 8.94 22.37
CA THR A 4 -11.49 8.26 21.15
C THR A 4 -10.11 7.66 21.42
N THR A 5 -10.08 6.39 21.83
CA THR A 5 -8.84 5.62 21.89
C THR A 5 -8.26 5.56 20.48
N SER A 6 -7.07 6.13 20.29
CA SER A 6 -6.35 6.02 19.02
C SER A 6 -6.17 4.54 18.66
N PRO A 7 -6.42 4.15 17.40
CA PRO A 7 -6.20 2.77 17.00
C PRO A 7 -4.74 2.38 17.26
N PRO A 8 -4.47 1.12 17.61
CA PRO A 8 -3.11 0.66 17.84
C PRO A 8 -2.24 0.89 16.60
N PRO A 9 -0.93 1.12 16.79
CA PRO A 9 -0.02 1.27 15.67
C PRO A 9 -0.06 0.01 14.77
N PRO A 10 0.16 0.16 13.46
CA PRO A 10 0.24 -0.97 12.55
C PRO A 10 1.33 -1.96 13.00
N TYR A 11 1.07 -3.26 12.83
CA TYR A 11 2.13 -4.26 12.91
C TYR A 11 2.94 -4.24 11.62
N VAL A 12 4.27 -4.22 11.72
CA VAL A 12 5.17 -4.05 10.59
C VAL A 12 6.30 -5.06 10.64
N GLU A 13 6.52 -5.75 9.53
CA GLU A 13 7.68 -6.61 9.31
C GLU A 13 8.49 -6.16 8.09
N MET A 14 9.79 -6.39 8.15
CA MET A 14 10.71 -6.29 7.03
C MET A 14 11.35 -7.65 6.80
N ASP A 15 11.24 -8.19 5.58
CA ASP A 15 11.82 -9.47 5.16
C ASP A 15 11.46 -10.68 6.07
N GLY A 16 10.34 -10.61 6.80
CA GLY A 16 9.79 -11.70 7.62
C GLY A 16 10.21 -11.66 9.09
N ARG A 17 10.63 -10.50 9.57
CA ARG A 17 10.93 -10.24 10.98
C ARG A 17 10.35 -8.88 11.39
N PRO A 18 10.04 -8.66 12.68
CA PRO A 18 9.62 -7.34 13.17
C PRO A 18 10.60 -6.25 12.70
N ALA A 19 10.05 -5.18 12.15
CA ALA A 19 10.86 -4.09 11.60
C ALA A 19 11.61 -3.35 12.73
N THR A 20 12.90 -3.13 12.53
CA THR A 20 13.71 -2.27 13.40
C THR A 20 13.65 -0.81 12.94
N GLU A 21 14.21 0.10 13.73
CA GLU A 21 14.36 1.50 13.33
C GLU A 21 15.13 1.65 12.01
N ASP A 22 16.18 0.86 11.81
CA ASP A 22 16.97 0.86 10.58
C ASP A 22 16.14 0.40 9.37
N ASP A 23 15.27 -0.60 9.55
CA ASP A 23 14.34 -1.02 8.50
C ASP A 23 13.37 0.10 8.14
N LEU A 24 12.89 0.86 9.13
CA LEU A 24 11.93 1.95 8.93
C LEU A 24 12.58 3.21 8.31
N ARG A 25 13.91 3.35 8.37
CA ARG A 25 14.62 4.40 7.61
C ARG A 25 14.47 4.20 6.11
N VAL A 26 14.29 2.97 5.62
CA VAL A 26 14.14 2.69 4.19
C VAL A 26 12.94 3.43 3.59
N PRO A 27 11.69 3.19 4.02
CA PRO A 27 10.54 3.92 3.47
C PRO A 27 10.53 5.41 3.83
N ALA A 28 11.23 5.83 4.90
CA ALA A 28 11.31 7.23 5.30
C ALA A 28 12.24 8.06 4.40
N LEU A 29 13.36 7.48 3.96
CA LEU A 29 14.40 8.16 3.17
C LEU A 29 14.33 7.82 1.68
N PHE A 30 13.78 6.66 1.32
CA PHE A 30 13.70 6.17 -0.05
C PHE A 30 12.24 5.95 -0.45
N GLY A 31 11.63 6.99 -1.03
CA GLY A 31 10.27 6.95 -1.55
C GLY A 31 10.11 6.21 -2.89
N PHE A 32 11.21 5.77 -3.51
CA PHE A 32 11.18 5.04 -4.78
C PHE A 32 10.89 3.56 -4.53
N GLY A 33 9.68 3.14 -4.86
CA GLY A 33 9.24 1.75 -4.74
C GLY A 33 7.81 1.55 -5.19
N HIS A 34 7.30 0.36 -4.94
CA HIS A 34 5.95 -0.04 -5.33
C HIS A 34 5.26 -0.81 -4.21
N PHE A 35 3.94 -0.91 -4.29
CA PHE A 35 3.19 -1.66 -3.29
C PHE A 35 1.87 -2.20 -3.83
N THR A 36 1.34 -3.20 -3.13
CA THR A 36 -0.03 -3.66 -3.27
C THR A 36 -0.75 -3.52 -1.93
N ALA A 37 -2.07 -3.39 -1.96
CA ALA A 37 -2.90 -3.30 -0.76
C ALA A 37 -4.12 -4.21 -0.93
N MET A 38 -4.40 -5.04 0.06
CA MET A 38 -5.43 -6.07 0.01
C MET A 38 -6.19 -6.18 1.34
N GLN A 39 -7.46 -6.55 1.25
CA GLN A 39 -8.26 -6.94 2.41
C GLN A 39 -8.14 -8.45 2.62
N VAL A 40 -7.83 -8.85 3.85
CA VAL A 40 -7.83 -10.23 4.32
C VAL A 40 -9.11 -10.45 5.11
N ARG A 41 -9.84 -11.52 4.78
CA ARG A 41 -11.02 -11.98 5.51
C ARG A 41 -10.91 -13.48 5.77
N GLU A 42 -10.93 -13.89 7.03
CA GLU A 42 -10.70 -15.27 7.46
C GLU A 42 -9.46 -15.89 6.78
N ARG A 43 -8.36 -15.12 6.76
CA ARG A 43 -7.09 -15.48 6.08
C ARG A 43 -7.19 -15.70 4.56
N LYS A 44 -8.27 -15.24 3.92
CA LYS A 44 -8.46 -15.28 2.47
C LYS A 44 -8.36 -13.88 1.89
N VAL A 45 -7.78 -13.79 0.70
CA VAL A 45 -7.66 -12.55 -0.06
C VAL A 45 -8.37 -12.73 -1.39
N ARG A 46 -9.31 -11.85 -1.71
CA ARG A 46 -9.93 -11.80 -3.04
C ARG A 46 -8.89 -11.32 -4.05
N GLY A 47 -8.68 -12.09 -5.13
CA GLY A 47 -7.78 -11.71 -6.21
C GLY A 47 -6.29 -11.77 -5.85
N LEU A 48 -5.87 -12.63 -4.92
CA LEU A 48 -4.47 -12.72 -4.47
C LEU A 48 -3.47 -12.80 -5.63
N GLY A 49 -3.73 -13.61 -6.66
CA GLY A 49 -2.87 -13.71 -7.85
C GLY A 49 -2.62 -12.35 -8.49
N LEU A 50 -3.66 -11.53 -8.70
CA LEU A 50 -3.55 -10.17 -9.25
C LEU A 50 -2.73 -9.23 -8.37
N HIS A 51 -2.75 -9.43 -7.04
CA HIS A 51 -1.89 -8.67 -6.14
C HIS A 51 -0.42 -9.05 -6.30
N LEU A 52 -0.12 -10.35 -6.47
CA LEU A 52 1.24 -10.86 -6.67
C LEU A 52 1.78 -10.48 -8.05
N ASP A 53 0.98 -10.62 -9.11
CA ASP A 53 1.37 -10.24 -10.48
C ASP A 53 1.68 -8.74 -10.58
N ARG A 54 0.88 -7.90 -9.92
CA ARG A 54 1.15 -6.45 -9.82
C ARG A 54 2.48 -6.16 -9.12
N LEU A 55 2.78 -6.87 -8.04
CA LEU A 55 4.06 -6.69 -7.33
C LEU A 55 5.23 -7.12 -8.21
N GLU A 56 5.13 -8.28 -8.86
CA GLU A 56 6.18 -8.78 -9.73
C GLU A 56 6.42 -7.85 -10.93
N GLY A 57 5.35 -7.45 -11.63
CA GLY A 57 5.43 -6.54 -12.76
C GLY A 57 6.07 -5.21 -12.39
N ALA A 58 5.65 -4.61 -11.27
CA ALA A 58 6.22 -3.36 -10.78
C ALA A 58 7.68 -3.52 -10.34
N ASN A 59 8.03 -4.64 -9.69
CA ASN A 59 9.40 -4.91 -9.27
C ASN A 59 10.34 -5.03 -10.47
N ARG A 60 9.91 -5.76 -11.50
CA ARG A 60 10.66 -5.92 -12.74
C ARG A 60 10.83 -4.61 -13.48
N GLU A 61 9.79 -3.79 -13.57
CA GLU A 61 9.87 -2.49 -14.25
C GLU A 61 10.76 -1.49 -13.52
N LEU A 62 10.58 -1.33 -12.20
CA LEU A 62 11.30 -0.31 -11.43
C LEU A 62 12.73 -0.72 -11.08
N PHE A 63 12.96 -2.00 -10.80
CA PHE A 63 14.22 -2.49 -10.24
C PHE A 63 14.96 -3.46 -11.16
N GLN A 64 14.34 -3.90 -12.27
CA GLN A 64 14.91 -4.91 -13.17
C GLN A 64 15.23 -6.24 -12.45
N LEU A 65 14.49 -6.53 -11.37
CA LEU A 65 14.64 -7.72 -10.56
C LEU A 65 13.31 -8.48 -10.46
N PRO A 66 13.34 -9.82 -10.38
CA PRO A 66 12.15 -10.59 -10.02
C PRO A 66 11.84 -10.46 -8.53
N LEU A 67 10.59 -10.73 -8.18
CA LEU A 67 10.02 -10.80 -6.85
C LEU A 67 9.09 -12.01 -6.79
N ASP A 68 9.56 -13.09 -6.18
CA ASP A 68 8.82 -14.34 -6.08
C ASP A 68 7.51 -14.17 -5.27
N GLY A 69 6.37 -14.42 -5.92
CA GLY A 69 5.05 -14.38 -5.30
C GLY A 69 4.88 -15.44 -4.21
N GLY A 70 5.57 -16.58 -4.30
CA GLY A 70 5.60 -17.61 -3.25
C GLY A 70 6.17 -17.05 -1.95
N ARG A 71 7.35 -16.44 -2.03
CA ARG A 71 8.01 -15.74 -0.93
C ARG A 71 7.15 -14.61 -0.36
N VAL A 72 6.57 -13.75 -1.20
CA VAL A 72 5.68 -12.68 -0.72
C VAL A 72 4.50 -13.25 0.07
N ARG A 73 3.91 -14.37 -0.39
CA ARG A 73 2.81 -15.03 0.30
C ARG A 73 3.22 -15.59 1.67
N GLU A 74 4.44 -16.11 1.80
CA GLU A 74 4.99 -16.54 3.09
C GLU A 74 5.17 -15.38 4.06
N LEU A 75 5.74 -14.27 3.58
CA LEU A 75 5.93 -13.05 4.38
C LEU A 75 4.59 -12.49 4.89
N VAL A 76 3.56 -12.49 4.05
CA VAL A 76 2.21 -12.06 4.45
C VAL A 76 1.62 -12.98 5.52
N ARG A 77 1.79 -14.30 5.40
CA ARG A 77 1.32 -15.24 6.43
C ARG A 77 2.05 -15.02 7.76
N HIS A 78 3.38 -14.90 7.70
CA HIS A 78 4.20 -14.66 8.87
C HIS A 78 3.76 -13.38 9.60
N ALA A 79 3.57 -12.28 8.87
CA ALA A 79 3.12 -11.02 9.45
C ALA A 79 1.70 -11.10 10.06
N LEU A 80 0.79 -11.86 9.47
CA LEU A 80 -0.57 -12.07 10.02
C LEU A 80 -0.52 -12.91 11.31
N ASP A 81 0.32 -13.94 11.35
CA ASP A 81 0.53 -14.76 12.54
C ASP A 81 1.21 -13.96 13.66
N GLY A 82 2.24 -13.17 13.33
CA GLY A 82 2.92 -12.26 14.27
C GLY A 82 2.01 -11.16 14.83
N ALA A 83 1.07 -10.66 14.02
CA ALA A 83 0.04 -9.74 14.48
C ALA A 83 -1.11 -10.42 15.25
N GLY A 84 -1.22 -11.76 15.21
CA GLY A 84 -2.28 -12.51 15.89
C GLY A 84 -3.69 -12.28 15.31
N VAL A 85 -3.81 -11.92 14.04
CA VAL A 85 -5.10 -11.56 13.41
C VAL A 85 -5.50 -12.49 12.27
N ARG A 86 -6.82 -12.54 12.00
CA ARG A 86 -7.41 -13.30 10.89
C ARG A 86 -8.00 -12.42 9.79
N ASP A 87 -8.49 -11.25 10.20
CA ASP A 87 -9.01 -10.19 9.33
C ASP A 87 -8.08 -8.99 9.42
N ALA A 88 -7.73 -8.42 8.27
CA ALA A 88 -6.79 -7.31 8.22
C ALA A 88 -6.89 -6.51 6.92
N SER A 89 -6.36 -5.29 6.96
CA SER A 89 -5.90 -4.57 5.78
C SER A 89 -4.38 -4.75 5.68
N VAL A 90 -3.91 -5.50 4.68
CA VAL A 90 -2.49 -5.77 4.47
C VAL A 90 -1.95 -4.92 3.32
N ARG A 91 -0.78 -4.32 3.51
CA ARG A 91 0.02 -3.77 2.40
C ARG A 91 1.35 -4.47 2.33
N VAL A 92 1.80 -4.74 1.11
CA VAL A 92 3.13 -5.27 0.82
C VAL A 92 3.83 -4.25 -0.06
N HIS A 93 4.99 -3.79 0.39
CA HIS A 93 5.83 -2.82 -0.29
C HIS A 93 7.12 -3.47 -0.74
N GLY A 94 7.60 -3.12 -1.93
CA GLY A 94 8.93 -3.44 -2.42
C GLY A 94 9.78 -2.19 -2.54
N PHE A 95 10.97 -2.23 -1.93
CA PHE A 95 11.98 -1.17 -1.99
C PHE A 95 13.32 -1.75 -2.44
N LEU A 96 14.13 -0.93 -3.12
CA LEU A 96 15.51 -1.25 -3.43
C LEU A 96 16.42 -0.10 -2.97
N PRO A 97 16.84 -0.09 -1.69
CA PRO A 97 17.82 0.87 -1.20
C PRO A 97 19.13 0.81 -2.01
N PRO A 98 19.87 1.93 -2.14
CA PRO A 98 21.16 1.93 -2.81
C PRO A 98 22.12 0.88 -2.24
N GLY A 99 22.78 0.13 -3.11
CA GLY A 99 23.74 -0.92 -2.73
C GLY A 99 23.11 -2.28 -2.42
N GLU A 100 21.79 -2.40 -2.38
CA GLU A 100 21.12 -3.70 -2.24
C GLU A 100 21.03 -4.42 -3.60
N SER A 101 21.25 -5.73 -3.58
CA SER A 101 21.13 -6.60 -4.77
C SER A 101 19.76 -7.31 -4.85
N ARG A 102 18.90 -7.11 -3.85
CA ARG A 102 17.57 -7.72 -3.78
C ARG A 102 16.53 -6.72 -3.26
N THR A 103 15.30 -6.87 -3.70
CA THR A 103 14.17 -6.11 -3.15
C THR A 103 13.97 -6.42 -1.67
N ARG A 104 13.92 -5.37 -0.84
CA ARG A 104 13.47 -5.38 0.55
C ARG A 104 11.94 -5.37 0.57
N VAL A 105 11.33 -6.34 1.25
CA VAL A 105 9.87 -6.48 1.32
C VAL A 105 9.37 -6.10 2.69
N MET A 106 8.55 -5.04 2.73
CA MET A 106 7.88 -4.61 3.96
C MET A 106 6.41 -5.03 3.92
N VAL A 107 5.95 -5.69 4.98
CA VAL A 107 4.53 -6.03 5.16
C VAL A 107 3.98 -5.22 6.32
N THR A 108 2.86 -4.52 6.08
CA THR A 108 2.12 -3.83 7.14
C THR A 108 0.76 -4.47 7.32
N VAL A 109 0.37 -4.70 8.57
CA VAL A 109 -0.91 -5.28 8.96
C VAL A 109 -1.65 -4.26 9.81
N ARG A 110 -2.85 -3.89 9.36
CA ARG A 110 -3.78 -2.98 10.04
C ARG A 110 -5.11 -3.66 10.24
N GLU A 111 -5.96 -3.06 11.08
CA GLU A 111 -7.36 -3.44 11.19
C GLU A 111 -8.04 -3.53 9.81
N PRO A 112 -9.00 -4.46 9.64
CA PRO A 112 -9.74 -4.60 8.39
C PRO A 112 -10.51 -3.31 8.09
N ALA A 113 -10.40 -2.84 6.84
CA ALA A 113 -11.15 -1.67 6.40
C ALA A 113 -12.51 -2.08 5.85
N ALA A 114 -13.55 -1.32 6.17
CA ALA A 114 -14.87 -1.41 5.54
C ALA A 114 -15.05 -0.26 4.55
N MET A 115 -15.73 -0.53 3.44
CA MET A 115 -16.14 0.52 2.50
C MET A 115 -17.43 1.13 3.01
N ALA A 116 -17.48 2.47 3.12
CA ALA A 116 -18.70 3.17 3.47
C ALA A 116 -19.78 2.90 2.41
N PRO A 117 -21.03 2.58 2.81
CA PRO A 117 -22.12 2.43 1.86
C PRO A 117 -22.54 3.80 1.30
N GLY A 118 -23.09 3.81 0.09
CA GLY A 118 -23.66 5.00 -0.54
C GLY A 118 -22.88 5.56 -1.72
N ALA A 119 -23.50 6.50 -2.43
CA ALA A 119 -22.87 7.21 -3.53
C ALA A 119 -21.82 8.21 -3.00
N ARG A 120 -20.80 8.48 -3.80
CA ARG A 120 -19.73 9.44 -3.53
C ARG A 120 -19.83 10.59 -4.54
N SER A 121 -19.76 11.82 -4.06
CA SER A 121 -19.62 13.02 -4.87
C SER A 121 -18.16 13.19 -5.31
N LEU A 122 -17.92 13.57 -6.57
CA LEU A 122 -16.57 13.70 -7.12
C LEU A 122 -16.32 15.10 -7.71
N MET A 123 -15.15 15.66 -7.41
CA MET A 123 -14.66 16.89 -8.05
C MET A 123 -13.62 16.54 -9.12
N SER A 124 -13.87 16.92 -10.37
CA SER A 124 -12.90 16.68 -11.45
C SER A 124 -11.68 17.59 -11.31
N VAL A 125 -10.49 17.03 -11.47
CA VAL A 125 -9.21 17.76 -11.39
C VAL A 125 -8.26 17.30 -12.51
N PRO A 126 -7.58 18.24 -13.21
CA PRO A 126 -6.65 17.89 -14.28
C PRO A 126 -5.32 17.40 -13.67
N TYR A 127 -5.21 16.09 -13.44
CA TYR A 127 -4.02 15.47 -12.87
C TYR A 127 -3.76 14.09 -13.45
N ALA A 128 -2.66 13.95 -14.19
CA ALA A 128 -2.16 12.66 -14.67
C ALA A 128 -0.94 12.23 -13.84
N ARG A 129 -0.96 10.99 -13.36
CA ARG A 129 0.18 10.40 -12.66
C ARG A 129 1.25 9.96 -13.63
N THR A 130 2.51 10.14 -13.26
CA THR A 130 3.62 9.43 -13.89
C THR A 130 3.46 7.93 -13.63
N VAL A 131 3.67 7.10 -14.66
CA VAL A 131 3.56 5.62 -14.62
C VAL A 131 2.29 5.13 -13.89
N PRO A 132 1.08 5.49 -14.38
CA PRO A 132 -0.18 5.31 -13.64
C PRO A 132 -0.54 3.84 -13.37
N HIS A 133 0.04 2.89 -14.11
CA HIS A 133 -0.10 1.45 -13.91
C HIS A 133 0.69 0.93 -12.70
N ILE A 134 1.71 1.66 -12.22
CA ILE A 134 2.48 1.32 -11.03
C ILE A 134 1.83 1.93 -9.80
N LYS A 135 1.54 1.08 -8.81
CA LYS A 135 1.05 1.51 -7.50
C LYS A 135 2.25 1.82 -6.61
N ARG A 136 2.48 3.11 -6.31
CA ARG A 136 3.70 3.60 -5.65
C ARG A 136 3.43 4.39 -4.36
N PRO A 137 4.36 4.42 -3.39
CA PRO A 137 4.26 5.29 -2.22
C PRO A 137 4.31 6.78 -2.58
N GLY A 138 3.87 7.64 -1.64
CA GLY A 138 4.11 9.08 -1.73
C GLY A 138 3.33 9.81 -2.84
N GLU A 139 2.07 9.44 -3.08
CA GLU A 139 1.19 10.07 -4.08
C GLU A 139 0.74 11.47 -3.64
N PHE A 140 1.67 12.44 -3.63
CA PHE A 140 1.44 13.83 -3.22
C PHE A 140 0.29 14.47 -4.01
N GLY A 141 0.30 14.35 -5.35
CA GLY A 141 -0.72 14.98 -6.19
C GLY A 141 -2.12 14.44 -5.92
N GLN A 142 -2.28 13.11 -5.83
CA GLN A 142 -3.57 12.52 -5.46
C GLN A 142 -4.04 13.00 -4.09
N THR A 143 -3.12 13.05 -3.10
CA THR A 143 -3.44 13.51 -1.75
C THR A 143 -3.84 14.99 -1.74
N TYR A 144 -3.09 15.84 -2.42
CA TYR A 144 -3.36 17.26 -2.55
C TYR A 144 -4.74 17.53 -3.16
N TYR A 145 -5.07 16.87 -4.27
CA TYR A 145 -6.36 17.04 -4.91
C TYR A 145 -7.52 16.44 -4.12
N GLY A 146 -7.33 15.30 -3.44
CA GLY A 146 -8.33 14.76 -2.51
C GLY A 146 -8.63 15.73 -1.36
N MET A 147 -7.60 16.38 -0.81
CA MET A 147 -7.79 17.44 0.19
C MET A 147 -8.51 18.66 -0.38
N LEU A 148 -8.22 19.04 -1.62
CA LEU A 148 -8.91 20.15 -2.30
C LEU A 148 -10.39 19.84 -2.53
N ALA A 149 -10.71 18.63 -3.01
CA ALA A 149 -12.08 18.16 -3.19
C ALA A 149 -12.85 18.16 -1.87
N ALA A 150 -12.25 17.63 -0.79
CA ALA A 150 -12.85 17.64 0.53
C ALA A 150 -13.14 19.07 1.04
N ARG A 151 -12.22 20.02 0.84
CA ARG A 151 -12.44 21.44 1.19
C ARG A 151 -13.54 22.09 0.35
N ALA A 152 -13.79 21.60 -0.86
CA ALA A 152 -14.87 22.02 -1.74
C ALA A 152 -16.20 21.30 -1.47
N GLY A 153 -16.26 20.42 -0.46
CA GLY A 153 -17.48 19.69 -0.06
C GLY A 153 -17.74 18.40 -0.85
N PHE A 154 -16.77 17.91 -1.62
CA PHE A 154 -16.85 16.63 -2.33
C PHE A 154 -16.20 15.50 -1.53
N ASP A 155 -16.59 14.25 -1.81
CA ASP A 155 -16.02 13.08 -1.13
C ASP A 155 -14.61 12.72 -1.63
N GLU A 156 -14.32 12.93 -2.91
CA GLU A 156 -13.04 12.57 -3.53
C GLU A 156 -12.80 13.35 -4.83
N ALA A 157 -11.55 13.38 -5.31
CA ALA A 157 -11.19 13.92 -6.60
C ALA A 157 -11.25 12.87 -7.72
N LEU A 158 -11.89 13.22 -8.85
CA LEU A 158 -11.79 12.47 -10.11
C LEU A 158 -10.63 13.02 -10.92
N LEU A 159 -9.59 12.21 -11.12
CA LEU A 159 -8.39 12.60 -11.86
C LEU A 159 -8.62 12.44 -13.36
N THR A 160 -8.50 13.52 -14.11
CA THR A 160 -8.71 13.53 -15.57
C THR A 160 -7.39 13.71 -16.32
N ALA A 161 -7.25 13.02 -17.44
CA ALA A 161 -6.13 13.18 -18.36
C ALA A 161 -6.45 14.22 -19.44
N PRO A 162 -5.48 14.67 -20.26
CA PRO A 162 -5.80 15.45 -21.45
C PRO A 162 -6.82 14.69 -22.32
N GLY A 163 -7.94 15.34 -22.65
CA GLY A 163 -9.04 14.73 -23.41
C GLY A 163 -10.29 14.40 -22.59
N GLY A 164 -10.21 14.50 -21.25
CA GLY A 164 -11.31 14.17 -20.33
C GLY A 164 -11.12 12.78 -19.73
#